data_AF-A0A2I0IM32-F1
#
_entry.id   AF-A0A2I0IM32-F1
#
_cell.length_a   1.000
_cell.length_b   1.000
_cell.length_c   1.000
_cell.angle_alpha   90.00
_cell.angle_beta   90.00
_cell.angle_gamma   90.00
#
_symmetry.space_group_name_H-M   'P 1'
#
loop_
_entity.id
_entity.type
_entity.pdbx_description
1 polymer ?
#
loop_
_entity_poly.entity_id
_entity_poly.type
_entity_poly.pdbx_seq_one_letter_code
_entity_poly.pdbx_strand_id
1 'polypeptide(L)'
;MCFTGKTRDESGSVEYRSGQTKQNDVMRAVLVIIATAGAMVVVAIPKGLPQAVTLTLAYAMKRMVSDNIAMVQKLSACETMGLTTTICTNKISALTLKDLCRLEVRSAVDSCKNAGVNIKMITGDDVHTVRAIAIEDRGRERKLQKFASVVTILGWGRCVYNNIQKFIQFQLTVIVAAHVIIVVVALSSGEVPLNAVELLWITLIVDTLGALALATERPTDDLLKHPPVHRSEPLIVIWRNLLAQASYQVTVLILQFKGRSIFRVGEVVKNTIIFNYFILCQVFNEFNARKLEEKNLFKGLHKNKLFIGIIGVTLVFQVLMVEFLEMFTNTERLGWTQWLPALR
;
A
#
# COMPACT_ATOMS: atom_id res chain seq x y z
N MET A 1 -12.57 21.09 -22.04
CA MET A 1 -12.12 22.45 -22.41
C MET A 1 -12.95 22.98 -23.61
N CYS A 2 -14.29 22.94 -23.50
CA CYS A 2 -15.22 23.16 -24.63
C CYS A 2 -15.52 24.63 -24.98
N PHE A 3 -15.00 25.60 -24.23
CA PHE A 3 -15.35 27.01 -24.40
C PHE A 3 -14.51 27.76 -25.46
N THR A 4 -13.59 27.09 -26.15
CA THR A 4 -12.67 27.74 -27.11
C THR A 4 -13.21 27.86 -28.54
N GLY A 5 -14.45 27.44 -28.82
CA GLY A 5 -15.04 27.61 -30.15
C GLY A 5 -14.45 26.72 -31.25
N LYS A 6 -13.49 25.85 -30.92
CA LYS A 6 -12.76 25.01 -31.87
C LYS A 6 -13.08 23.52 -31.79
N THR A 7 -13.90 23.10 -30.83
CA THR A 7 -14.33 21.70 -30.69
C THR A 7 -15.54 21.44 -31.59
N ARG A 8 -15.52 20.31 -32.30
CA ARG A 8 -16.60 19.85 -33.18
C ARG A 8 -17.07 18.48 -32.65
N ASP A 9 -18.38 18.31 -32.60
CA ASP A 9 -19.06 17.03 -32.30
C ASP A 9 -18.78 15.98 -33.40
N GLU A 10 -19.03 14.70 -33.13
CA GLU A 10 -18.91 13.56 -34.06
C GLU A 10 -19.76 13.73 -35.34
N SER A 11 -20.78 14.58 -35.30
CA SER A 11 -21.61 14.99 -36.44
C SER A 11 -21.00 16.12 -37.29
N GLY A 12 -19.85 16.68 -36.90
CA GLY A 12 -19.15 17.76 -37.60
C GLY A 12 -19.61 19.18 -37.24
N SER A 13 -20.58 19.35 -36.35
CA SER A 13 -21.04 20.66 -35.87
C SER A 13 -20.12 21.26 -34.80
N VAL A 14 -19.86 22.56 -34.89
CA VAL A 14 -19.07 23.32 -33.91
C VAL A 14 -19.84 23.41 -32.59
N GLU A 15 -19.26 22.91 -31.50
CA GLU A 15 -19.89 22.84 -30.16
C GLU A 15 -20.19 24.22 -29.56
N TYR A 16 -19.46 25.26 -29.98
CA TYR A 16 -19.65 26.61 -29.50
C TYR A 16 -19.78 27.61 -30.65
N ARG A 17 -21.03 28.04 -30.92
CA ARG A 17 -21.35 29.21 -31.74
C ARG A 17 -21.75 30.38 -30.85
N SER A 18 -20.89 31.41 -30.82
CA SER A 18 -21.18 32.69 -30.14
C SER A 18 -22.53 33.23 -30.61
N GLY A 19 -23.49 33.39 -29.69
CA GLY A 19 -24.84 33.92 -29.95
C GLY A 19 -25.97 32.89 -30.12
N GLN A 20 -25.71 31.58 -30.20
CA GLN A 20 -26.74 30.52 -30.31
C GLN A 20 -26.70 29.45 -29.20
N THR A 21 -25.74 29.49 -28.29
CA THR A 21 -25.67 28.55 -27.15
C THR A 21 -26.78 28.86 -26.15
N LYS A 22 -27.66 27.89 -25.88
CA LYS A 22 -28.75 28.05 -24.91
C LYS A 22 -28.16 28.15 -23.51
N GLN A 23 -28.74 28.97 -22.62
CA GLN A 23 -28.31 29.08 -21.21
C GLN A 23 -28.19 27.72 -20.52
N ASN A 24 -29.01 26.75 -20.93
CA ASN A 24 -29.00 25.38 -20.41
C ASN A 24 -27.68 24.63 -20.68
N ASP A 25 -27.02 24.88 -21.82
CA ASP A 25 -25.76 24.22 -22.19
C ASP A 25 -24.60 24.76 -21.35
N VAL A 26 -24.60 26.08 -21.12
CA VAL A 26 -23.63 26.75 -20.23
C VAL A 26 -23.82 26.29 -18.79
N MET A 27 -25.07 26.21 -18.32
CA MET A 27 -25.39 25.72 -16.98
C MET A 27 -24.92 24.26 -16.79
N ARG A 28 -25.17 23.39 -17.78
CA ARG A 28 -24.71 21.99 -17.75
C ARG A 28 -23.18 21.90 -17.70
N ALA A 29 -22.46 22.67 -18.51
CA ALA A 29 -21.00 22.67 -18.52
C ALA A 29 -20.42 23.13 -17.16
N VAL A 30 -21.00 24.16 -16.54
CA VAL A 30 -20.59 24.63 -15.21
C VAL A 30 -20.88 23.56 -14.15
N LEU A 31 -22.04 22.91 -14.20
CA LEU A 31 -22.38 21.81 -13.29
C LEU A 31 -21.39 20.65 -13.39
N VAL A 32 -20.96 20.28 -14.61
CA VAL A 32 -19.96 19.23 -14.78
C VAL A 32 -18.60 19.63 -14.20
N ILE A 33 -18.17 20.88 -14.38
CA ILE A 33 -16.90 21.36 -13.80
C ILE A 33 -16.95 21.30 -12.27
N ILE A 34 -18.04 21.76 -11.65
CA ILE A 34 -18.22 21.72 -10.20
C ILE A 34 -18.25 20.28 -9.69
N ALA A 35 -19.02 19.40 -10.35
CA ALA A 35 -19.11 17.99 -9.98
C ALA A 35 -17.75 17.28 -10.10
N THR A 36 -16.99 17.55 -11.16
CA THR A 36 -15.65 16.99 -11.38
C THR A 36 -14.68 17.47 -10.30
N ALA A 37 -14.70 18.76 -9.97
CA ALA A 37 -13.87 19.31 -8.90
C ALA A 37 -14.20 18.70 -7.54
N GLY A 38 -15.49 18.50 -7.24
CA GLY A 38 -15.94 17.80 -6.03
C GLY A 38 -15.44 16.36 -5.98
N ALA A 39 -15.52 15.63 -7.10
CA ALA A 39 -15.02 14.26 -7.20
C ALA A 39 -13.50 14.18 -6.95
N MET A 40 -12.70 15.11 -7.50
CA MET A 40 -11.26 15.18 -7.24
C MET A 40 -10.96 15.36 -5.75
N VAL A 41 -11.65 16.28 -5.07
CA VAL A 41 -11.46 16.50 -3.63
C VAL A 41 -11.76 15.24 -2.83
N VAL A 42 -12.85 14.55 -3.15
CA VAL A 42 -13.25 13.32 -2.44
C VAL A 42 -12.23 12.20 -2.65
N VAL A 43 -11.74 12.03 -3.88
CA VAL A 43 -10.75 11.00 -4.25
C VAL A 43 -9.36 11.32 -3.70
N ALA A 44 -9.03 12.60 -3.47
CA ALA A 44 -7.74 13.02 -2.93
C ALA A 44 -7.52 12.63 -1.47
N ILE A 45 -8.59 12.37 -0.72
CA ILE A 45 -8.50 12.09 0.72
C ILE A 45 -8.21 10.59 0.91
N PRO A 46 -7.03 10.21 1.47
CA PRO A 46 -6.67 8.82 1.72
C PRO A 46 -7.40 8.27 2.96
N LYS A 47 -8.70 7.97 2.81
CA LYS A 47 -9.55 7.48 3.90
C LYS A 47 -9.10 6.12 4.44
N GLY A 48 -8.48 5.28 3.60
CA GLY A 48 -7.93 3.99 4.00
C GLY A 48 -6.69 4.04 4.90
N LEU A 49 -5.99 5.19 5.00
CA LEU A 49 -4.72 5.27 5.74
C LEU A 49 -4.85 5.03 7.25
N PRO A 50 -5.76 5.69 7.99
CA PRO A 50 -5.97 5.40 9.41
C PRO A 50 -6.40 3.95 9.67
N GLN A 51 -7.21 3.39 8.77
CA GLN A 51 -7.68 2.01 8.85
C GLN A 51 -6.53 1.02 8.70
N ALA A 52 -5.67 1.20 7.68
CA ALA A 52 -4.54 0.34 7.42
C ALA A 52 -3.50 0.35 8.57
N VAL A 53 -3.21 1.53 9.13
CA VAL A 53 -2.30 1.66 10.29
C VAL A 53 -2.86 0.89 11.49
N THR A 54 -4.13 1.10 11.81
CA THR A 54 -4.82 0.42 12.91
C THR A 54 -4.82 -1.09 12.70
N LEU A 55 -5.15 -1.56 11.50
CA LEU A 55 -5.18 -2.97 11.14
C LEU A 55 -3.80 -3.62 11.25
N THR A 56 -2.76 -2.98 10.73
CA THR A 56 -1.37 -3.46 10.79
C THR A 56 -0.89 -3.60 12.23
N LEU A 57 -1.13 -2.58 13.05
CA LEU A 57 -0.79 -2.59 14.48
C LEU A 57 -1.57 -3.67 15.24
N ALA A 58 -2.89 -3.73 15.05
CA ALA A 58 -3.74 -4.71 15.72
C ALA A 58 -3.36 -6.15 15.34
N TYR A 59 -3.06 -6.41 14.06
CA TYR A 59 -2.60 -7.70 13.59
C TYR A 59 -1.27 -8.11 14.24
N ALA A 60 -0.28 -7.20 14.25
CA ALA A 60 1.01 -7.44 14.87
C ALA A 60 0.88 -7.70 16.38
N MET A 61 0.10 -6.90 17.10
CA MET A 61 -0.15 -7.09 18.54
C MET A 61 -0.83 -8.43 18.83
N LYS A 62 -1.88 -8.79 18.07
CA LYS A 62 -2.58 -10.06 18.24
C LYS A 62 -1.67 -11.26 17.98
N ARG A 63 -0.80 -11.17 16.97
CA ARG A 63 0.18 -12.21 16.66
C ARG A 63 1.27 -12.33 17.71
N MET A 64 1.85 -11.21 18.17
CA MET A 64 2.87 -11.22 19.23
C MET A 64 2.37 -11.87 20.53
N VAL A 65 1.08 -11.70 20.86
CA VAL A 65 0.44 -12.37 22.00
C VAL A 65 0.16 -13.84 21.70
N SER A 66 -0.43 -14.15 20.54
CA SER A 66 -0.77 -15.53 20.15
C SER A 66 0.45 -16.45 20.05
N ASP A 67 1.59 -15.91 19.65
CA ASP A 67 2.84 -16.66 19.49
C ASP A 67 3.67 -16.70 20.80
N ASN A 68 3.10 -16.25 21.95
CA ASN A 68 3.74 -16.18 23.27
C ASN A 68 5.07 -15.37 23.29
N ILE A 69 5.22 -14.37 22.41
CA ILE A 69 6.45 -13.56 22.30
C ILE A 69 6.42 -12.43 23.33
N ALA A 70 5.36 -11.60 23.29
CA ALA A 70 5.20 -10.44 24.14
C ALA A 70 3.75 -9.95 24.17
N MET A 71 3.36 -9.37 25.31
CA MET A 71 2.09 -8.67 25.47
C MET A 71 2.28 -7.17 25.29
N VAL A 72 1.81 -6.64 24.15
CA VAL A 72 1.81 -5.19 23.89
C VAL A 72 0.45 -4.63 24.29
N GLN A 73 0.42 -3.68 25.22
CA GLN A 73 -0.83 -3.10 25.75
C GLN A 73 -1.30 -1.85 25.02
N LYS A 74 -0.40 -1.16 24.30
CA LYS A 74 -0.67 0.09 23.60
C LYS A 74 -0.16 0.05 22.17
N LEU A 75 -0.98 0.51 21.21
CA LEU A 75 -0.59 0.57 19.79
C LEU A 75 0.65 1.44 19.57
N SER A 76 0.75 2.57 20.26
CA SER A 76 1.90 3.49 20.17
C SER A 76 3.23 2.86 20.61
N ALA A 77 3.20 1.80 21.43
CA ALA A 77 4.40 1.06 21.79
C ALA A 77 4.95 0.27 20.59
N CYS A 78 4.08 -0.31 19.77
CA CYS A 78 4.50 -1.06 18.59
C CYS A 78 5.11 -0.16 17.50
N GLU A 79 4.63 1.09 17.39
CA GLU A 79 5.21 2.09 16.48
C GLU A 79 6.62 2.51 16.91
N THR A 80 6.81 2.80 18.20
CA THR A 80 8.11 3.19 18.77
C THR A 80 9.13 2.05 18.76
N MET A 81 8.68 0.79 18.89
CA MET A 81 9.53 -0.40 18.76
C MET A 81 10.22 -0.50 17.40
N GLY A 82 9.54 -0.15 16.30
CA GLY A 82 10.12 -0.21 14.95
C GLY A 82 11.25 0.79 14.71
N LEU A 83 11.26 1.90 15.46
CA LEU A 83 12.22 3.00 15.35
C LEU A 83 13.28 2.99 16.47
N THR A 84 13.26 1.99 17.35
CA THR A 84 14.16 1.93 18.50
C THR A 84 15.60 1.74 18.06
N THR A 85 16.47 2.68 18.43
CA THR A 85 17.93 2.63 18.18
C THR A 85 18.74 2.24 19.40
N THR A 86 18.16 2.35 20.60
CA THR A 86 18.83 1.96 21.86
C THR A 86 17.86 1.22 22.77
N ILE A 87 18.25 0.03 23.23
CA ILE A 87 17.50 -0.77 24.20
C ILE A 87 18.26 -0.76 25.52
N CYS A 88 17.61 -0.24 26.56
CA CYS A 88 18.12 -0.27 27.92
C CYS A 88 17.49 -1.43 28.68
N THR A 89 18.27 -2.41 29.10
CA THR A 89 17.78 -3.52 29.94
C THR A 89 18.16 -3.28 31.40
N ASN A 90 17.18 -3.27 32.31
CA ASN A 90 17.40 -3.07 33.74
C ASN A 90 17.47 -4.40 34.51
N LYS A 91 18.21 -4.37 35.63
CA LYS A 91 18.32 -5.39 36.68
C LYS A 91 18.81 -6.74 36.21
N ILE A 92 20.13 -6.88 36.21
CA ILE A 92 20.81 -8.17 36.20
C ILE A 92 21.76 -8.10 37.39
N SER A 93 21.41 -8.73 38.51
CA SER A 93 22.38 -8.96 39.58
C SER A 93 23.59 -9.71 39.01
N ALA A 94 24.80 -9.50 39.53
CA ALA A 94 26.02 -10.23 39.11
C ALA A 94 25.80 -11.74 38.85
N LEU A 95 25.00 -12.42 39.69
CA LEU A 95 24.61 -13.84 39.55
C LEU A 95 23.81 -14.16 38.27
N THR A 96 23.02 -13.21 37.79
CA THR A 96 22.20 -13.32 36.57
C THR A 96 22.99 -12.91 35.31
N LEU A 97 24.06 -12.13 35.44
CA LEU A 97 24.93 -11.69 34.32
C LEU A 97 25.71 -12.87 33.73
N LYS A 98 26.11 -13.80 34.60
CA LYS A 98 26.75 -15.07 34.22
C LYS A 98 25.87 -15.87 33.25
N ASP A 99 24.55 -15.90 33.49
CA ASP A 99 23.59 -16.53 32.57
C ASP A 99 23.39 -15.81 31.21
N LEU A 100 23.76 -14.52 31.09
CA LEU A 100 23.64 -13.74 29.85
C LEU A 100 24.79 -13.97 28.85
N CYS A 101 25.98 -14.40 29.28
CA CYS A 101 27.15 -14.57 28.39
C CYS A 101 27.12 -15.85 27.54
N ARG A 102 25.94 -16.39 27.24
CA ARG A 102 25.74 -17.59 26.41
C ARG A 102 25.80 -17.28 24.91
N LEU A 103 26.22 -18.27 24.10
CA LEU A 103 26.43 -18.13 22.65
C LEU A 103 25.17 -17.61 21.92
N GLU A 104 23.97 -18.05 22.31
CA GLU A 104 22.74 -17.58 21.67
C GLU A 104 22.36 -16.14 22.05
N VAL A 105 22.72 -15.68 23.25
CA VAL A 105 22.54 -14.26 23.64
C VAL A 105 23.52 -13.38 22.88
N ARG A 106 24.77 -13.83 22.64
CA ARG A 106 25.71 -13.13 21.74
C ARG A 106 25.15 -13.03 20.34
N SER A 107 24.63 -14.12 19.78
CA SER A 107 23.99 -14.10 18.45
C SER A 107 22.82 -13.12 18.37
N ALA A 108 21.98 -13.04 19.42
CA ALA A 108 20.88 -12.08 19.50
C ALA A 108 21.37 -10.63 19.62
N VAL A 109 22.41 -10.39 20.43
CA VAL A 109 23.05 -9.08 20.60
C VAL A 109 23.72 -8.63 19.29
N ASP A 110 24.40 -9.54 18.60
CA ASP A 110 25.05 -9.27 17.31
C ASP A 110 24.00 -9.01 16.23
N SER A 111 22.87 -9.74 16.24
CA SER A 111 21.73 -9.46 15.36
C SER A 111 21.15 -8.06 15.62
N CYS A 112 21.00 -7.65 16.88
CA CYS A 112 20.57 -6.29 17.24
C CYS A 112 21.58 -5.23 16.80
N LYS A 113 22.89 -5.47 17.00
CA LYS A 113 23.95 -4.54 16.59
C LYS A 113 24.03 -4.40 15.07
N ASN A 114 23.97 -5.50 14.33
CA ASN A 114 23.91 -5.52 12.88
C ASN A 114 22.66 -4.82 12.36
N ALA A 115 21.55 -4.94 13.10
CA ALA A 115 20.34 -4.19 12.85
C ALA A 115 20.46 -2.70 13.21
N GLY A 116 21.57 -2.19 13.76
CA GLY A 116 21.74 -0.79 14.16
C GLY A 116 21.09 -0.43 15.50
N VAL A 117 20.86 -1.40 16.37
CA VAL A 117 20.29 -1.23 17.71
C VAL A 117 21.38 -1.40 18.77
N ASN A 118 21.62 -0.35 19.56
CA ASN A 118 22.58 -0.38 20.66
C ASN A 118 21.94 -0.97 21.92
N ILE A 119 22.54 -1.99 22.52
CA ILE A 119 22.06 -2.58 23.76
C ILE A 119 22.90 -2.01 24.92
N LYS A 120 22.23 -1.26 25.80
CA LYS A 120 22.83 -0.73 27.02
C LYS A 120 22.28 -1.47 28.23
N MET A 121 23.17 -1.99 29.05
CA MET A 121 22.80 -2.62 30.31
C MET A 121 22.81 -1.58 31.43
N ILE A 122 21.73 -1.51 32.21
CA ILE A 122 21.65 -0.68 33.42
C ILE A 122 21.74 -1.63 34.62
N THR A 123 22.78 -1.46 35.42
CA THR A 123 23.06 -2.26 36.63
C THR A 123 23.38 -1.33 37.80
N GLY A 124 23.08 -1.80 39.01
CA GLY A 124 23.44 -1.13 40.26
C GLY A 124 24.80 -1.59 40.83
N ASP A 125 25.44 -2.56 40.19
CA ASP A 125 26.75 -3.08 40.59
C ASP A 125 27.88 -2.17 40.08
N ASP A 126 29.03 -2.18 40.77
CA ASP A 126 30.20 -1.42 40.36
C ASP A 126 30.70 -1.83 38.95
N VAL A 127 31.11 -0.83 38.16
CA VAL A 127 31.51 -1.01 36.76
C VAL A 127 32.65 -2.03 36.61
N HIS A 128 33.57 -2.12 37.58
CA HIS A 128 34.67 -3.07 37.54
C HIS A 128 34.21 -4.52 37.73
N THR A 129 33.24 -4.76 38.61
CA THR A 129 32.66 -6.08 38.86
C THR A 129 31.94 -6.60 37.61
N VAL A 130 31.16 -5.74 36.96
CA VAL A 130 30.39 -6.09 35.76
C VAL A 130 31.30 -6.37 34.57
N ARG A 131 32.38 -5.59 34.42
CA ARG A 131 33.35 -5.78 33.34
C ARG A 131 34.13 -7.09 33.49
N ALA A 132 34.45 -7.50 34.72
CA ALA A 132 35.12 -8.77 35.00
C ALA A 132 34.24 -9.97 34.63
N ILE A 133 32.96 -9.97 35.04
CA ILE A 133 32.02 -11.07 34.77
C ILE A 133 31.71 -11.18 33.26
N ALA A 134 31.67 -10.06 32.53
CA ALA A 134 31.46 -10.06 31.08
C ALA A 134 32.58 -10.80 30.30
N ILE A 135 33.79 -10.89 30.87
CA ILE A 135 34.96 -11.54 30.25
C ILE A 135 35.02 -13.04 30.61
N GLU A 136 34.41 -13.47 31.72
CA GLU A 136 34.74 -14.74 32.37
C GLU A 136 33.89 -15.95 31.93
N ASP A 137 32.64 -15.78 31.46
CA ASP A 137 31.72 -16.93 31.39
C ASP A 137 31.61 -17.60 30.00
N ARG A 138 32.03 -18.88 29.93
CA ARG A 138 31.68 -19.85 28.88
C ARG A 138 30.85 -20.99 29.50
N GLY A 139 29.54 -21.03 29.20
CA GLY A 139 28.79 -22.28 29.09
C GLY A 139 27.88 -22.69 30.25
N ARG A 140 26.56 -22.62 30.00
CA ARG A 140 25.48 -23.60 30.32
C ARG A 140 24.21 -23.11 29.59
N GLU A 141 23.02 -23.72 29.68
CA GLU A 141 21.98 -23.56 28.62
C GLU A 141 20.53 -23.24 29.04
N ARG A 142 20.24 -22.73 30.26
CA ARG A 142 18.86 -22.45 30.71
C ARG A 142 18.58 -20.99 31.07
N LYS A 143 18.12 -20.16 30.12
CA LYS A 143 17.34 -18.88 30.28
C LYS A 143 17.25 -18.08 28.96
N LEU A 144 16.99 -18.81 27.88
CA LEU A 144 17.27 -18.35 26.52
C LEU A 144 16.15 -17.55 25.86
N GLN A 145 14.96 -17.55 26.46
CA GLN A 145 13.75 -17.01 25.82
C GLN A 145 13.64 -15.49 25.84
N LYS A 146 14.33 -14.77 26.74
CA LYS A 146 14.11 -13.31 26.87
C LYS A 146 14.73 -12.49 25.73
N PHE A 147 15.96 -12.80 25.31
CA PHE A 147 16.66 -12.03 24.28
C PHE A 147 16.24 -12.41 22.86
N ALA A 148 15.94 -13.68 22.60
CA ALA A 148 15.34 -14.13 21.34
C ALA A 148 13.98 -13.45 21.10
N SER A 149 13.17 -13.29 22.15
CA SER A 149 11.94 -12.51 22.07
C SER A 149 12.19 -11.03 21.75
N VAL A 150 13.23 -10.38 22.30
CA VAL A 150 13.56 -8.98 21.98
C VAL A 150 13.87 -8.78 20.49
N VAL A 151 14.69 -9.66 19.89
CA VAL A 151 15.00 -9.61 18.44
C VAL A 151 13.71 -9.80 17.62
N THR A 152 12.86 -10.73 18.04
CA THR A 152 11.59 -11.01 17.36
C THR A 152 10.61 -9.83 17.45
N ILE A 153 10.52 -9.19 18.62
CA ILE A 153 9.72 -7.99 18.89
C ILE A 153 10.18 -6.82 18.01
N LEU A 154 11.50 -6.61 17.91
CA LEU A 154 12.06 -5.60 16.99
C LEU A 154 11.72 -5.91 15.54
N GLY A 155 11.80 -7.18 15.13
CA GLY A 155 11.41 -7.63 13.80
C GLY A 155 9.95 -7.32 13.48
N TRP A 156 9.03 -7.56 14.43
CA TRP A 156 7.62 -7.19 14.29
C TRP A 156 7.41 -5.67 14.24
N GLY A 157 8.10 -4.88 15.06
CA GLY A 157 8.02 -3.42 15.02
C GLY A 157 8.47 -2.85 13.66
N ARG A 158 9.58 -3.35 13.12
CA ARG A 158 10.07 -2.97 11.78
C ARG A 158 9.13 -3.43 10.67
N CYS A 159 8.56 -4.62 10.82
CA CYS A 159 7.56 -5.14 9.89
C CYS A 159 6.34 -4.23 9.81
N VAL A 160 5.83 -3.75 10.95
CA VAL A 160 4.69 -2.81 11.00
C VAL A 160 5.03 -1.53 10.23
N TYR A 161 6.19 -0.93 10.50
CA TYR A 161 6.61 0.30 9.80
C TYR A 161 6.73 0.07 8.28
N ASN A 162 7.37 -1.03 7.87
CA ASN A 162 7.51 -1.41 6.47
C ASN A 162 6.14 -1.64 5.80
N ASN A 163 5.20 -2.33 6.45
CA ASN A 163 3.85 -2.57 5.92
C ASN A 163 3.08 -1.26 5.76
N ILE A 164 3.21 -0.33 6.70
CA ILE A 164 2.62 1.02 6.60
C ILE A 164 3.21 1.77 5.40
N GLN A 165 4.53 1.74 5.20
CA GLN A 165 5.17 2.41 4.06
C GLN A 165 4.71 1.85 2.71
N LYS A 166 4.58 0.53 2.58
CA LYS A 166 4.03 -0.12 1.38
C LYS A 166 2.61 0.33 1.09
N PHE A 167 1.77 0.40 2.13
CA PHE A 167 0.40 0.87 1.99
C PHE A 167 0.33 2.35 1.60
N ILE A 168 1.18 3.21 2.17
CA ILE A 168 1.28 4.62 1.77
C ILE A 168 1.66 4.74 0.29
N GLN A 169 2.66 3.98 -0.17
CA GLN A 169 3.05 3.95 -1.58
C GLN A 169 1.86 3.51 -2.45
N PHE A 170 1.17 2.42 -2.08
CA PHE A 170 0.00 1.92 -2.80
C PHE A 170 -1.16 2.92 -2.85
N GLN A 171 -1.47 3.60 -1.75
CA GLN A 171 -2.49 4.64 -1.71
C GLN A 171 -2.14 5.84 -2.56
N LEU A 172 -0.92 6.37 -2.41
CA LEU A 172 -0.48 7.55 -3.16
C LEU A 172 -0.50 7.30 -4.67
N THR A 173 -0.07 6.11 -5.08
CA THR A 173 -0.10 5.67 -6.48
C THR A 173 -1.52 5.59 -7.02
N VAL A 174 -2.48 4.99 -6.29
CA VAL A 174 -3.90 4.96 -6.70
C VAL A 174 -4.49 6.37 -6.79
N ILE A 175 -4.21 7.23 -5.81
CA ILE A 175 -4.74 8.60 -5.77
C ILE A 175 -4.24 9.38 -6.97
N VAL A 176 -2.93 9.38 -7.24
CA VAL A 176 -2.34 10.06 -8.39
C VAL A 176 -2.91 9.51 -9.70
N ALA A 177 -3.04 8.18 -9.81
CA ALA A 177 -3.68 7.52 -10.96
C ALA A 177 -5.07 8.08 -11.24
N ALA A 178 -5.94 8.02 -10.23
CA ALA A 178 -7.33 8.41 -10.35
C ALA A 178 -7.46 9.89 -10.74
N HIS A 179 -6.61 10.76 -10.18
CA HIS A 179 -6.57 12.17 -10.56
C HIS A 179 -6.19 12.37 -12.03
N VAL A 180 -5.15 11.68 -12.50
CA VAL A 180 -4.74 11.75 -13.91
C VAL A 180 -5.88 11.29 -14.83
N ILE A 181 -6.58 10.21 -14.48
CA ILE A 181 -7.72 9.70 -15.26
C ILE A 181 -8.83 10.74 -15.33
N ILE A 182 -9.25 11.26 -14.17
CA ILE A 182 -10.34 12.23 -14.08
C ILE A 182 -9.99 13.48 -14.87
N VAL A 183 -8.75 13.99 -14.76
CA VAL A 183 -8.29 15.17 -15.52
C VAL A 183 -8.32 14.91 -17.03
N VAL A 184 -7.73 13.80 -17.49
CA VAL A 184 -7.64 13.50 -18.93
C VAL A 184 -9.04 13.31 -19.53
N VAL A 185 -9.93 12.56 -18.87
CA VAL A 185 -11.28 12.34 -19.40
C VAL A 185 -12.13 13.61 -19.34
N ALA A 186 -12.06 14.38 -18.26
CA ALA A 186 -12.77 15.66 -18.17
C ALA A 186 -12.30 16.67 -19.24
N LEU A 187 -11.00 16.65 -19.59
CA LEU A 187 -10.47 17.51 -20.65
C LEU A 187 -10.94 17.09 -22.05
N SER A 188 -11.03 15.79 -22.31
CA SER A 188 -11.30 15.25 -23.65
C SER A 188 -12.77 14.96 -23.96
N SER A 189 -13.55 14.46 -23.00
CA SER A 189 -14.95 14.06 -23.23
C SER A 189 -15.95 15.05 -22.62
N GLY A 190 -15.51 15.95 -21.74
CA GLY A 190 -16.39 16.91 -21.08
C GLY A 190 -17.42 16.29 -20.14
N GLU A 191 -17.34 14.98 -19.88
CA GLU A 191 -18.19 14.22 -18.97
C GLU A 191 -17.37 13.64 -17.82
N VAL A 192 -18.02 13.40 -16.68
CA VAL A 192 -17.39 12.73 -15.53
C VAL A 192 -17.27 11.24 -15.85
N PRO A 193 -16.06 10.67 -15.94
CA PRO A 193 -15.85 9.31 -16.44
C PRO A 193 -16.40 8.20 -15.55
N LEU A 194 -16.51 8.44 -14.25
CA LEU A 194 -16.77 7.41 -13.26
C LEU A 194 -18.03 7.75 -12.48
N ASN A 195 -18.95 6.79 -12.46
CA ASN A 195 -20.17 6.88 -11.69
C ASN A 195 -19.85 6.81 -10.18
N ALA A 196 -20.74 7.36 -9.33
CA ALA A 196 -20.54 7.38 -7.88
C ALA A 196 -20.35 5.95 -7.29
N VAL A 197 -21.04 4.96 -7.87
CA VAL A 197 -20.93 3.54 -7.48
C VAL A 197 -19.56 2.96 -7.83
N GLU A 198 -19.01 3.30 -9.00
CA GLU A 198 -17.69 2.83 -9.45
C GLU A 198 -16.57 3.40 -8.58
N LEU A 199 -16.68 4.69 -8.20
CA LEU A 199 -15.76 5.32 -7.26
C LEU A 199 -15.81 4.66 -5.87
N LEU A 200 -17.02 4.41 -5.36
CA LEU A 200 -17.21 3.70 -4.09
C LEU A 200 -16.58 2.30 -4.13
N TRP A 201 -16.72 1.60 -5.26
CA TRP A 201 -16.15 0.27 -5.46
C TRP A 201 -14.62 0.27 -5.49
N ILE A 202 -14.02 1.24 -6.20
CA ILE A 202 -12.56 1.45 -6.19
C ILE A 202 -12.08 1.68 -4.75
N THR A 203 -12.73 2.58 -4.02
CA THR A 203 -12.40 2.85 -2.61
C THR A 203 -12.51 1.59 -1.76
N LEU A 204 -13.55 0.77 -1.95
CA LEU A 204 -13.69 -0.49 -1.23
C LEU A 204 -12.49 -1.41 -1.47
N ILE A 205 -12.11 -1.64 -2.73
CA ILE A 205 -10.98 -2.54 -3.06
C ILE A 205 -9.67 -1.99 -2.49
N VAL A 206 -9.36 -0.74 -2.78
CA VAL A 206 -8.04 -0.15 -2.48
C VAL A 206 -7.88 0.12 -0.98
N ASP A 207 -8.90 0.65 -0.31
CA ASP A 207 -8.80 1.03 1.10
C ASP A 207 -8.99 -0.16 2.04
N THR A 208 -9.84 -1.14 1.68
CA THR A 208 -10.16 -2.25 2.60
C THR A 208 -9.37 -3.51 2.27
N LEU A 209 -9.46 -4.01 1.03
CA LEU A 209 -8.80 -5.25 0.63
C LEU A 209 -7.29 -5.02 0.47
N GLY A 210 -6.89 -3.92 -0.17
CA GLY A 210 -5.48 -3.54 -0.29
C GLY A 210 -4.82 -3.28 1.07
N ALA A 211 -5.53 -2.65 2.01
CA ALA A 211 -5.04 -2.50 3.38
C ALA A 211 -4.88 -3.86 4.07
N LEU A 212 -5.86 -4.76 3.95
CA LEU A 212 -5.79 -6.07 4.56
C LEU A 212 -4.63 -6.92 4.00
N ALA A 213 -4.41 -6.86 2.68
CA ALA A 213 -3.35 -7.62 2.03
C ALA A 213 -1.95 -7.15 2.45
N LEU A 214 -1.73 -5.83 2.47
CA LEU A 214 -0.43 -5.24 2.80
C LEU A 214 -0.17 -5.20 4.32
N ALA A 215 -1.22 -5.05 5.14
CA ALA A 215 -1.10 -5.03 6.61
C ALA A 215 -0.69 -6.39 7.21
N THR A 216 -1.11 -7.50 6.58
CA THR A 216 -0.96 -8.85 7.15
C THR A 216 0.36 -9.55 6.80
N GLU A 217 1.30 -8.85 6.18
CA GLU A 217 2.61 -9.40 5.86
C GLU A 217 3.45 -9.64 7.13
N ARG A 218 4.15 -10.78 7.16
CA ARG A 218 4.94 -11.24 8.32
C ARG A 218 6.38 -10.72 8.28
N PRO A 219 7.05 -10.61 9.45
CA PRO A 219 8.46 -10.26 9.50
C PRO A 219 9.29 -11.26 8.69
N THR A 220 10.19 -10.74 7.86
CA THR A 220 11.18 -11.49 7.10
C THR A 220 12.56 -11.24 7.71
N ASP A 221 13.41 -12.27 7.76
CA ASP A 221 14.75 -12.19 8.38
C ASP A 221 15.66 -11.10 7.76
N ASP A 222 15.36 -10.68 6.52
CA ASP A 222 16.07 -9.60 5.84
C ASP A 222 15.84 -8.21 6.47
N LEU A 223 14.71 -8.01 7.16
CA LEU A 223 14.38 -6.74 7.84
C LEU A 223 15.35 -6.38 8.97
N LEU A 224 16.04 -7.39 9.51
CA LEU A 224 17.03 -7.20 10.57
C LEU A 224 18.44 -6.93 10.03
N LYS A 225 18.68 -7.14 8.73
CA LYS A 225 19.98 -6.88 8.10
C LYS A 225 20.16 -5.43 7.70
N HIS A 226 19.07 -4.70 7.55
CA HIS A 226 19.08 -3.28 7.21
C HIS A 226 19.06 -2.43 8.50
N PRO A 227 19.80 -1.31 8.54
CA PRO A 227 19.70 -0.36 9.64
C PRO A 227 18.27 0.22 9.74
N PRO A 228 17.88 0.80 10.89
CA PRO A 228 16.57 1.43 11.03
C PRO A 228 16.42 2.54 9.99
N VAL A 229 15.28 2.55 9.30
CA VAL A 229 14.99 3.49 8.21
C VAL A 229 15.10 4.93 8.72
N HIS A 230 16.01 5.70 8.12
CA HIS A 230 16.12 7.13 8.41
C HIS A 230 14.95 7.87 7.74
N ARG A 231 14.41 8.92 8.39
CA ARG A 231 13.24 9.68 7.91
C ARG A 231 13.34 10.19 6.46
N SER A 232 14.54 10.30 5.89
CA SER A 232 14.80 10.88 4.56
C SER A 232 14.99 9.87 3.42
N GLU A 233 15.36 8.62 3.72
CA GLU A 233 15.64 7.58 2.72
C GLU A 233 14.39 7.00 2.01
N PRO A 234 13.21 6.86 2.63
CA PRO A 234 12.09 6.18 1.97
C PRO A 234 11.46 6.99 0.84
N LEU A 235 11.61 8.32 0.83
CA LEU A 235 10.98 9.19 -0.17
C LEU A 235 11.55 8.98 -1.58
N ILE A 236 12.86 8.80 -1.72
CA ILE A 236 13.52 8.71 -3.05
C ILE A 236 13.10 7.42 -3.78
N VAL A 237 13.02 6.31 -3.05
CA VAL A 237 12.64 5.00 -3.61
C VAL A 237 11.15 4.98 -3.99
N ILE A 238 10.29 5.55 -3.14
CA ILE A 238 8.85 5.67 -3.41
C ILE A 238 8.58 6.50 -4.66
N TRP A 239 9.29 7.63 -4.86
CA TRP A 239 9.11 8.48 -6.04
C TRP A 239 9.49 7.80 -7.36
N ARG A 240 10.55 6.99 -7.39
CA ARG A 240 10.93 6.22 -8.58
C ARG A 240 9.85 5.21 -8.96
N ASN A 241 9.30 4.49 -7.98
CA ASN A 241 8.25 3.51 -8.21
C ASN A 241 6.92 4.19 -8.59
N LEU A 242 6.61 5.33 -7.98
CA LEU A 242 5.45 6.17 -8.32
C LEU A 242 5.52 6.66 -9.77
N LEU A 243 6.67 7.15 -10.22
CA LEU A 243 6.83 7.66 -11.58
C LEU A 243 6.70 6.55 -12.64
N ALA A 244 7.26 5.37 -12.37
CA ALA A 244 7.14 4.22 -13.26
C ALA A 244 5.72 3.67 -13.35
N GLN A 245 4.96 3.77 -12.26
CA GLN A 245 3.59 3.28 -12.21
C GLN A 245 2.59 4.32 -12.75
N ALA A 246 2.83 5.61 -12.52
CA ALA A 246 2.12 6.70 -13.18
C ALA A 246 2.29 6.65 -14.70
N SER A 247 3.51 6.38 -15.21
CA SER A 247 3.74 6.25 -16.66
C SER A 247 3.03 5.04 -17.27
N TYR A 248 2.97 3.90 -16.55
CA TYR A 248 2.18 2.74 -16.98
C TYR A 248 0.69 3.09 -17.09
N GLN A 249 0.11 3.72 -16.07
CA GLN A 249 -1.32 4.07 -16.08
C GLN A 249 -1.66 5.12 -17.12
N VAL A 250 -0.79 6.11 -17.34
CA VAL A 250 -0.92 7.07 -18.46
C VAL A 250 -0.87 6.35 -19.80
N THR A 251 0.01 5.36 -19.96
CA THR A 251 0.09 4.57 -21.20
C THR A 251 -1.19 3.77 -21.46
N VAL A 252 -1.77 3.16 -20.42
CA VAL A 252 -3.07 2.47 -20.50
C VAL A 252 -4.17 3.47 -20.90
N LEU A 253 -4.19 4.66 -20.31
CA LEU A 253 -5.14 5.73 -20.65
C LEU A 253 -5.05 6.19 -22.11
N ILE A 254 -3.83 6.39 -22.61
CA ILE A 254 -3.58 6.80 -24.00
C ILE A 254 -4.02 5.69 -24.96
N LEU A 255 -3.74 4.43 -24.63
CA LEU A 255 -4.17 3.27 -25.41
C LEU A 255 -5.71 3.21 -25.49
N GLN A 256 -6.40 3.51 -24.38
CA GLN A 256 -7.86 3.53 -24.30
C GLN A 256 -8.49 4.73 -25.04
N PHE A 257 -7.86 5.91 -25.00
CA PHE A 257 -8.30 7.06 -25.82
C PHE A 257 -8.25 6.76 -27.32
N LYS A 258 -7.28 5.95 -27.74
CA LYS A 258 -7.17 5.44 -29.13
C LYS A 258 -8.12 4.27 -29.42
N GLY A 259 -8.77 3.71 -28.39
CA GLY A 259 -9.67 2.56 -28.46
C GLY A 259 -10.92 2.78 -29.31
N ARG A 260 -11.43 4.02 -29.43
CA ARG A 260 -12.55 4.34 -30.35
C ARG A 260 -12.22 3.97 -31.81
N SER A 261 -10.95 4.15 -32.19
CA SER A 261 -10.42 3.81 -33.52
C SER A 261 -10.11 2.31 -33.70
N ILE A 262 -9.82 1.58 -32.63
CA ILE A 262 -9.39 0.17 -32.69
C ILE A 262 -10.57 -0.78 -32.53
N PHE A 263 -11.52 -0.50 -31.64
CA PHE A 263 -12.58 -1.44 -31.28
C PHE A 263 -13.98 -1.10 -31.82
N ARG A 264 -14.24 0.11 -32.36
CA ARG A 264 -15.56 0.51 -32.90
C ARG A 264 -16.74 0.18 -31.95
N VAL A 265 -16.57 0.38 -30.63
CA VAL A 265 -17.58 0.06 -29.60
C VAL A 265 -18.27 1.33 -29.08
N GLY A 266 -19.48 1.17 -28.55
CA GLY A 266 -20.27 2.24 -27.94
C GLY A 266 -19.62 2.86 -26.69
N GLU A 267 -20.07 4.06 -26.33
CA GLU A 267 -19.56 4.88 -25.22
C GLU A 267 -19.64 4.18 -23.86
N VAL A 268 -20.70 3.41 -23.63
CA VAL A 268 -20.94 2.66 -22.39
C VAL A 268 -19.92 1.54 -22.22
N VAL A 269 -19.68 0.74 -23.26
CA VAL A 269 -18.70 -0.35 -23.25
C VAL A 269 -17.28 0.17 -23.05
N LYS A 270 -16.96 1.32 -23.67
CA LYS A 270 -15.67 2.02 -23.48
C LYS A 270 -15.44 2.36 -22.00
N ASN A 271 -16.44 2.91 -21.31
CA ASN A 271 -16.32 3.26 -19.89
C ASN A 271 -16.16 2.02 -19.02
N THR A 272 -16.90 0.93 -19.30
CA THR A 272 -16.74 -0.34 -18.57
C THR A 272 -15.36 -0.97 -18.78
N ILE A 273 -14.81 -0.91 -20.00
CA ILE A 273 -13.44 -1.36 -20.29
C ILE A 273 -12.43 -0.52 -19.49
N ILE A 274 -12.55 0.81 -19.51
CA ILE A 274 -11.66 1.71 -18.76
C ILE A 274 -11.69 1.36 -17.27
N PHE A 275 -12.89 1.20 -16.71
CA PHE A 275 -13.08 0.80 -15.32
C PHE A 275 -12.43 -0.55 -15.01
N ASN A 276 -12.66 -1.57 -15.83
CA ASN A 276 -12.10 -2.91 -15.60
C ASN A 276 -10.57 -2.93 -15.65
N TYR A 277 -9.98 -2.28 -16.65
CA TYR A 277 -8.52 -2.16 -16.75
C TYR A 277 -7.94 -1.38 -15.59
N PHE A 278 -8.62 -0.33 -15.13
CA PHE A 278 -8.16 0.43 -13.97
C PHE A 278 -8.05 -0.44 -12.72
N ILE A 279 -9.08 -1.25 -12.42
CA ILE A 279 -9.04 -2.17 -11.27
C ILE A 279 -7.92 -3.21 -11.42
N LEU A 280 -7.76 -3.80 -12.60
CA LEU A 280 -6.66 -4.74 -12.86
C LEU A 280 -5.30 -4.08 -12.67
N CYS A 281 -5.13 -2.84 -13.12
CA CYS A 281 -3.93 -2.04 -12.85
C CYS A 281 -3.70 -1.83 -11.35
N GLN A 282 -4.77 -1.65 -10.54
CA GLN A 282 -4.62 -1.55 -9.09
C GLN A 282 -4.18 -2.86 -8.46
N VAL A 283 -4.69 -4.00 -8.94
CA VAL A 283 -4.24 -5.32 -8.50
C VAL A 283 -2.75 -5.49 -8.80
N PHE A 284 -2.28 -5.14 -10.01
CA PHE A 284 -0.84 -5.16 -10.34
C PHE A 284 -0.02 -4.20 -9.50
N ASN A 285 -0.55 -3.00 -9.21
CA ASN A 285 0.10 -2.04 -8.34
C ASN A 285 0.24 -2.57 -6.91
N GLU A 286 -0.74 -3.32 -6.41
CA GLU A 286 -0.68 -3.97 -5.10
C GLU A 286 0.46 -5.00 -5.01
N PHE A 287 0.67 -5.77 -6.08
CA PHE A 287 1.84 -6.66 -6.20
C PHE A 287 3.16 -5.88 -6.19
N ASN A 288 3.24 -4.76 -6.91
CA ASN A 288 4.43 -3.91 -6.95
C ASN A 288 4.71 -3.25 -5.60
N ALA A 289 3.68 -2.81 -4.88
CA ALA A 289 3.80 -2.19 -3.57
C ALA A 289 4.29 -3.16 -2.49
N ARG A 290 4.16 -4.49 -2.69
CA ARG A 290 4.61 -5.49 -1.72
C ARG A 290 6.12 -5.47 -1.48
N LYS A 291 6.93 -5.07 -2.47
CA LYS A 291 8.39 -5.02 -2.37
C LYS A 291 8.90 -3.65 -2.85
N LEU A 292 9.25 -2.78 -1.90
CA LEU A 292 9.72 -1.41 -2.18
C LEU A 292 11.01 -1.35 -3.01
N GLU A 293 11.96 -2.27 -2.79
CA GLU A 293 13.33 -2.17 -3.34
C GLU A 293 13.72 -3.28 -4.34
N GLU A 294 13.08 -4.45 -4.29
CA GLU A 294 13.47 -5.60 -5.12
C GLU A 294 12.77 -5.57 -6.49
N LYS A 295 13.55 -5.71 -7.58
CA LYS A 295 13.03 -5.80 -8.96
C LYS A 295 12.25 -7.10 -9.26
N ASN A 296 12.34 -8.12 -8.40
CA ASN A 296 11.70 -9.42 -8.61
C ASN A 296 10.37 -9.52 -7.86
N LEU A 297 9.29 -9.10 -8.53
CA LEU A 297 7.92 -9.06 -8.02
C LEU A 297 7.37 -10.43 -7.55
N PHE A 298 7.82 -11.51 -8.19
CA PHE A 298 7.31 -12.86 -7.95
C PHE A 298 8.07 -13.65 -6.88
N LYS A 299 9.21 -13.12 -6.38
CA LYS A 299 10.03 -13.83 -5.40
C LYS A 299 9.33 -13.89 -4.04
N GLY A 300 8.98 -15.09 -3.59
CA GLY A 300 8.29 -15.30 -2.32
C GLY A 300 6.78 -14.99 -2.36
N LEU A 301 6.20 -14.85 -3.56
CA LEU A 301 4.76 -14.62 -3.72
C LEU A 301 3.95 -15.75 -3.06
N HIS A 302 4.28 -17.00 -3.41
CA HIS A 302 3.67 -18.23 -2.93
C HIS A 302 3.82 -18.49 -1.42
N LYS A 303 4.73 -17.78 -0.73
CA LYS A 303 4.97 -17.98 0.71
C LYS A 303 3.87 -17.37 1.57
N ASN A 304 3.16 -16.35 1.08
CA ASN A 304 2.06 -15.71 1.80
C ASN A 304 0.70 -16.07 1.20
N LYS A 305 0.10 -17.18 1.66
CA LYS A 305 -1.21 -17.66 1.20
C LYS A 305 -2.35 -16.66 1.44
N LEU A 306 -2.26 -15.85 2.50
CA LEU A 306 -3.28 -14.83 2.81
C LEU A 306 -3.30 -13.74 1.76
N PHE A 307 -2.14 -13.25 1.34
CA PHE A 307 -2.02 -12.24 0.28
C PHE A 307 -2.62 -12.74 -1.04
N ILE A 308 -2.26 -13.96 -1.47
CA ILE A 308 -2.83 -14.57 -2.69
C ILE A 308 -4.34 -14.78 -2.56
N GLY A 309 -4.82 -15.18 -1.38
CA GLY A 309 -6.24 -15.33 -1.10
C GLY A 309 -7.01 -14.01 -1.27
N ILE A 310 -6.46 -12.91 -0.75
CA ILE A 310 -7.09 -11.58 -0.86
C ILE A 310 -7.12 -11.12 -2.31
N ILE A 311 -6.03 -11.26 -3.06
CA ILE A 311 -6.01 -10.94 -4.50
C ILE A 311 -7.04 -11.78 -5.27
N GLY A 312 -7.13 -13.08 -4.97
CA GLY A 312 -8.14 -13.97 -5.56
C GLY A 312 -9.56 -13.50 -5.29
N VAL A 313 -9.85 -13.10 -4.05
CA VAL A 313 -11.15 -12.51 -3.67
C VAL A 313 -11.41 -11.20 -4.41
N THR A 314 -10.40 -10.32 -4.55
CA THR A 314 -10.52 -9.07 -5.32
C THR A 314 -10.88 -9.33 -6.78
N LEU A 315 -10.24 -10.31 -7.42
CA LEU A 315 -10.53 -10.68 -8.81
C LEU A 315 -11.93 -11.28 -8.97
N VAL A 316 -12.37 -12.13 -8.03
CA VAL A 316 -13.72 -12.69 -8.03
C VAL A 316 -14.76 -11.59 -7.87
N PHE A 317 -14.57 -10.66 -6.92
CA PHE A 317 -15.45 -9.53 -6.76
C PHE A 317 -15.48 -8.63 -7.99
N GLN A 318 -14.34 -8.46 -8.67
CA GLN A 318 -14.28 -7.70 -9.91
C GLN A 318 -15.11 -8.33 -11.03
N VAL A 319 -15.02 -9.65 -11.22
CA VAL A 319 -15.85 -10.38 -12.20
C VAL A 319 -17.33 -10.28 -11.82
N LEU A 320 -17.66 -10.50 -10.55
CA LEU A 320 -19.04 -10.39 -10.07
C LEU A 320 -19.63 -8.99 -10.30
N MET A 321 -18.85 -7.94 -10.09
CA MET A 321 -19.26 -6.56 -10.33
C MET A 321 -19.57 -6.34 -11.82
N VAL A 322 -18.68 -6.75 -12.71
CA VAL A 322 -18.86 -6.56 -14.15
C VAL A 322 -20.02 -7.39 -14.72
N GLU A 323 -20.28 -8.60 -14.20
CA GLU A 323 -21.31 -9.50 -14.73
C GLU A 323 -22.70 -9.36 -14.11
N PHE A 324 -22.79 -9.01 -12.81
CA PHE A 324 -24.05 -9.03 -12.06
C PHE A 324 -24.57 -7.65 -11.65
N LEU A 325 -23.73 -6.60 -11.65
CA LEU A 325 -24.14 -5.27 -11.17
C LEU A 325 -24.63 -4.31 -12.27
N GLU A 326 -24.87 -4.81 -13.49
CA GLU A 326 -25.31 -4.01 -14.66
C GLU A 326 -26.49 -3.06 -14.35
N MET A 327 -27.42 -3.49 -13.50
CA MET A 327 -28.61 -2.73 -13.10
C MET A 327 -28.31 -1.44 -12.32
N PHE A 328 -27.17 -1.37 -11.62
CA PHE A 328 -26.79 -0.25 -10.76
C PHE A 328 -25.61 0.56 -11.31
N THR A 329 -24.78 -0.05 -12.15
CA THR A 329 -23.52 0.55 -12.61
C THR A 329 -23.59 1.08 -14.04
N ASN A 330 -24.67 0.83 -14.79
CA ASN A 330 -24.73 1.14 -16.24
C ASN A 330 -23.56 0.50 -17.01
N THR A 331 -23.06 -0.64 -16.53
CA THR A 331 -22.00 -1.40 -17.21
C THR A 331 -22.61 -2.47 -18.09
N GLU A 332 -22.01 -2.75 -19.25
CA GLU A 332 -22.42 -3.87 -20.11
C GLU A 332 -21.51 -5.10 -19.89
N ARG A 333 -22.08 -6.30 -20.01
CA ARG A 333 -21.30 -7.55 -19.99
C ARG A 333 -20.20 -7.53 -21.03
N LEU A 334 -18.95 -7.63 -20.58
CA LEU A 334 -17.81 -7.85 -21.47
C LEU A 334 -17.72 -9.30 -21.90
N GLY A 335 -17.59 -9.53 -23.21
CA GLY A 335 -17.28 -10.85 -23.75
C GLY A 335 -15.86 -11.30 -23.43
N TRP A 336 -15.60 -12.61 -23.40
CA TRP A 336 -14.28 -13.21 -23.11
C TRP A 336 -13.13 -12.68 -23.98
N THR A 337 -13.42 -12.26 -25.21
CA THR A 337 -12.44 -11.67 -26.14
C THR A 337 -12.01 -10.25 -25.74
N GLN A 338 -12.81 -9.52 -24.97
CA GLN A 338 -12.50 -8.17 -24.46
C GLN A 338 -11.75 -8.22 -23.12
N TRP A 339 -11.89 -9.32 -22.37
CA TRP A 339 -11.08 -9.62 -21.19
C TRP A 339 -9.62 -9.95 -21.54
N LEU A 340 -9.38 -10.64 -22.65
CA LEU A 340 -8.04 -11.13 -23.05
C LEU A 340 -6.95 -10.05 -23.17
N PRO A 341 -7.17 -8.89 -23.82
CA PRO A 341 -6.16 -7.85 -23.89
C PRO A 341 -5.86 -7.20 -22.52
N ALA A 342 -6.67 -7.45 -21.49
CA ALA A 342 -6.42 -6.94 -20.14
C ALA A 342 -5.46 -7.83 -19.33
N LEU A 343 -5.27 -9.08 -19.78
CA LEU A 343 -4.46 -10.09 -19.10
C LEU A 343 -3.08 -10.29 -19.76
N ARG A 344 -2.84 -9.69 -20.92
CA ARG A 344 -1.65 -9.86 -21.76
C ARG A 344 -0.83 -8.57 -21.76
#